data_AF-A0A7Y2IGM2-F1
#
_entry.id   AF-A0A7Y2IGM2-F1
#
_cell.length_a   1.000
_cell.length_b   1.000
_cell.length_c   1.000
_cell.angle_alpha   90.00
_cell.angle_beta   90.00
_cell.angle_gamma   90.00
#
_symmetry.space_group_name_H-M   'P 1'
#
loop_
_entity.id
_entity.type
_entity.pdbx_description
1 polymer ?
#
loop_
_entity_poly.entity_id
_entity_poly.type
_entity_poly.pdbx_seq_one_letter_code
_entity_poly.pdbx_strand_id
1 'polypeptide(L)'
;MPIGFRFVASLLALAAMSAGCRFDAGEDSSAPASLPFIAEASSDPLPDSPAISGEAAFITTTSDSSESTLPIPPTTSLPSSSLTIPEGASRNTQPFEIVTEPTRPQTPSTTRAPATSATSAAAVGPTTAAPPTTARSTTTTTTIRQTTAAAPPTTTTTAAPAGPVLVFAEEFDSFDSTRWTKEHSTYGDGNAELQCYTPQQVSVTNGNLVLRAETRTETCPNGSTRDVTSGMVRSKGVTFSPGQRIVYRVKLTPDDEENQGGLWPAFWSSGWAGGGWPSGGEWDGFEVMTARSPKRTVFSLHFADPFDQHKKTSKEVVSQTDFSANWHELSFDYGRDGAMIWRMDGVVVQTVNDADTKQGWPAPFNQAMTELKINLALGGSPGPLDSRALPATYQVDYVRIYDLPN
;
A
#
# COMPACT_ATOMS: atom_id res chain seq x y z
N MET A 1 -11.28 -65.38 -46.97
CA MET A 1 -11.94 -66.01 -45.81
C MET A 1 -11.60 -65.19 -44.57
N PRO A 2 -12.56 -64.89 -43.68
CA PRO A 2 -13.78 -64.16 -44.03
C PRO A 2 -14.13 -62.98 -43.09
N ILE A 3 -14.96 -62.06 -43.63
CA ILE A 3 -16.19 -61.43 -43.05
C ILE A 3 -15.98 -60.48 -41.85
N GLY A 4 -16.30 -59.17 -41.92
CA GLY A 4 -17.61 -58.55 -42.21
C GLY A 4 -18.42 -58.45 -40.89
N PHE A 5 -19.16 -57.42 -40.49
CA PHE A 5 -20.00 -56.47 -41.19
C PHE A 5 -20.47 -55.35 -40.21
N ARG A 6 -20.96 -54.25 -40.77
CA ARG A 6 -21.58 -53.07 -40.12
C ARG A 6 -23.03 -53.34 -39.65
N PHE A 7 -23.61 -52.42 -38.83
CA PHE A 7 -24.96 -51.77 -38.87
C PHE A 7 -25.30 -51.21 -37.46
N VAL A 8 -25.38 -49.89 -37.18
CA VAL A 8 -26.45 -48.87 -37.37
C VAL A 8 -27.75 -49.11 -36.57
N ALA A 9 -28.08 -48.19 -35.64
CA ALA A 9 -29.41 -47.61 -35.31
C ALA A 9 -29.21 -46.63 -34.11
N SER A 10 -29.39 -45.29 -34.18
CA SER A 10 -30.59 -44.44 -34.34
C SER A 10 -31.71 -44.60 -33.30
N LEU A 11 -31.88 -43.58 -32.43
CA LEU A 11 -33.11 -42.87 -31.99
C LEU A 11 -32.68 -41.93 -30.83
N LEU A 12 -32.74 -40.59 -30.83
CA LEU A 12 -33.75 -39.55 -31.11
C LEU A 12 -34.83 -39.35 -30.00
N ALA A 13 -35.09 -38.05 -29.71
CA ALA A 13 -36.10 -37.39 -28.85
C ALA A 13 -35.58 -36.97 -27.45
N LEU A 14 -35.37 -35.69 -27.08
CA LEU A 14 -35.96 -34.35 -27.31
C LEU A 14 -37.18 -34.00 -26.40
N ALA A 15 -37.07 -32.80 -25.81
CA ALA A 15 -38.08 -31.90 -25.22
C ALA A 15 -38.55 -32.23 -23.79
N ALA A 16 -38.41 -31.38 -22.76
CA ALA A 16 -38.64 -29.94 -22.54
C ALA A 16 -40.01 -29.62 -21.89
N MET A 17 -39.91 -28.92 -20.75
CA MET A 17 -40.73 -27.78 -20.31
C MET A 17 -42.19 -27.98 -19.83
N SER A 18 -42.38 -27.56 -18.57
CA SER A 18 -43.30 -26.48 -18.12
C SER A 18 -44.56 -26.85 -17.30
N ALA A 19 -44.58 -26.26 -16.10
CA ALA A 19 -45.63 -25.46 -15.45
C ALA A 19 -47.03 -26.04 -15.08
N GLY A 20 -47.49 -25.60 -13.89
CA GLY A 20 -48.87 -25.58 -13.41
C GLY A 20 -48.94 -25.88 -11.91
N CYS A 21 -48.95 -24.88 -11.01
CA CYS A 21 -50.13 -24.21 -10.40
C CYS A 21 -51.11 -25.16 -9.68
N ARG A 22 -51.81 -24.87 -8.58
CA ARG A 22 -51.82 -23.99 -7.38
C ARG A 22 -53.14 -24.33 -6.63
N PHE A 23 -53.23 -24.07 -5.31
CA PHE A 23 -54.41 -24.13 -4.39
C PHE A 23 -54.86 -25.54 -3.92
N ASP A 24 -55.34 -25.79 -2.70
CA ASP A 24 -55.94 -24.94 -1.65
C ASP A 24 -55.82 -25.57 -0.22
N ALA A 25 -56.28 -24.80 0.76
CA ALA A 25 -56.22 -24.81 2.23
C ALA A 25 -56.57 -26.06 3.07
N GLY A 26 -56.15 -26.00 4.34
CA GLY A 26 -56.71 -26.78 5.45
C GLY A 26 -55.91 -26.62 6.77
N GLU A 27 -56.51 -25.95 7.75
CA GLU A 27 -56.03 -25.74 9.12
C GLU A 27 -55.81 -27.07 9.88
N ASP A 28 -54.75 -27.19 10.70
CA ASP A 28 -54.89 -27.58 12.12
C ASP A 28 -53.62 -27.30 12.94
N SER A 29 -53.88 -27.01 14.20
CA SER A 29 -53.04 -26.72 15.35
C SER A 29 -51.89 -27.69 15.64
N SER A 30 -50.72 -27.16 16.01
CA SER A 30 -49.89 -27.56 17.17
C SER A 30 -48.47 -26.96 17.06
N ALA A 31 -47.99 -26.39 18.17
CA ALA A 31 -46.65 -25.84 18.31
C ALA A 31 -45.55 -26.93 18.16
N PRO A 32 -44.32 -26.53 17.82
CA PRO A 32 -43.19 -27.18 18.48
C PRO A 32 -42.12 -26.21 18.99
N ALA A 33 -41.47 -26.71 20.03
CA ALA A 33 -40.42 -26.09 20.81
C ALA A 33 -39.10 -25.90 20.05
N SER A 34 -38.35 -24.92 20.53
CA SER A 34 -36.97 -24.58 20.20
C SER A 34 -36.02 -25.77 20.29
N LEU A 35 -35.12 -25.90 19.29
CA LEU A 35 -33.91 -26.73 19.36
C LEU A 35 -32.68 -25.88 19.03
N PRO A 36 -31.57 -26.06 19.76
CA PRO A 36 -30.30 -25.38 19.50
C PRO A 36 -29.47 -26.14 18.44
N PHE A 37 -28.67 -25.40 17.67
CA PHE A 37 -27.71 -25.95 16.73
C PHE A 37 -26.39 -26.25 17.46
N ILE A 38 -25.99 -27.52 17.47
CA ILE A 38 -24.73 -28.03 18.02
C ILE A 38 -23.68 -28.04 16.90
N ALA A 39 -22.51 -27.46 17.17
CA ALA A 39 -21.29 -27.65 16.40
C ALA A 39 -20.53 -28.85 16.98
N GLU A 40 -20.30 -29.88 16.17
CA GLU A 40 -19.40 -30.99 16.51
C GLU A 40 -17.95 -30.62 16.19
N ALA A 41 -17.09 -30.76 17.20
CA ALA A 41 -15.65 -30.84 17.08
C ALA A 41 -15.25 -32.33 17.15
N SER A 42 -14.55 -32.83 16.13
CA SER A 42 -13.96 -34.16 16.15
C SER A 42 -12.51 -34.10 16.61
N SER A 43 -12.22 -34.83 17.68
CA SER A 43 -10.90 -35.14 18.21
C SER A 43 -10.86 -36.65 18.37
N ASP A 44 -9.93 -37.32 17.68
CA ASP A 44 -9.62 -38.74 17.91
C ASP A 44 -8.14 -38.93 18.27
N PRO A 45 -7.81 -39.94 19.11
CA PRO A 45 -6.55 -40.02 19.85
C PRO A 45 -5.56 -41.08 19.32
N LEU A 46 -4.29 -40.95 19.73
CA LEU A 46 -3.22 -41.94 19.50
C LEU A 46 -3.21 -43.03 20.59
N PRO A 47 -2.80 -44.28 20.29
CA PRO A 47 -2.85 -45.39 21.23
C PRO A 47 -1.62 -45.55 22.13
N ASP A 48 -1.86 -46.33 23.19
CA ASP A 48 -1.17 -46.45 24.48
C ASP A 48 -0.06 -47.51 24.59
N SER A 49 0.90 -47.22 25.51
CA SER A 49 1.50 -48.12 26.54
C SER A 49 2.54 -49.22 26.18
N PRO A 50 3.35 -49.76 27.16
CA PRO A 50 3.25 -49.66 28.62
C PRO A 50 4.54 -49.35 29.44
N ALA A 51 4.31 -49.13 30.74
CA ALA A 51 5.22 -48.78 31.83
C ALA A 51 6.04 -49.94 32.43
N ILE A 52 7.17 -49.61 33.09
CA ILE A 52 7.72 -50.33 34.26
C ILE A 52 8.26 -49.32 35.30
N SER A 53 7.89 -49.57 36.55
CA SER A 53 8.21 -48.88 37.80
C SER A 53 9.63 -49.15 38.35
N GLY A 54 10.18 -48.22 39.15
CA GLY A 54 11.32 -48.49 40.05
C GLY A 54 11.73 -47.29 40.89
N GLU A 55 12.03 -47.55 42.17
CA GLU A 55 12.11 -46.65 43.34
C GLU A 55 13.26 -45.62 43.42
N ALA A 56 13.13 -44.78 44.46
CA ALA A 56 13.95 -43.66 44.92
C ALA A 56 15.40 -43.96 45.37
N ALA A 57 16.27 -42.95 45.35
CA ALA A 57 17.19 -42.62 46.45
C ALA A 57 17.89 -41.25 46.26
N PHE A 58 17.93 -40.50 47.36
CA PHE A 58 18.74 -39.30 47.61
C PHE A 58 20.24 -39.60 47.63
N ILE A 59 21.09 -38.84 46.91
CA ILE A 59 22.48 -38.53 47.32
C ILE A 59 22.89 -37.13 46.81
N THR A 60 23.33 -36.29 47.73
CA THR A 60 24.00 -34.99 47.57
C THR A 60 25.34 -35.10 46.84
N THR A 61 25.62 -34.21 45.89
CA THR A 61 27.00 -33.84 45.52
C THR A 61 27.13 -32.34 45.25
N THR A 62 28.05 -31.74 45.99
CA THR A 62 28.68 -30.44 45.76
C THR A 62 29.43 -30.43 44.42
N SER A 63 29.27 -29.38 43.61
CA SER A 63 30.20 -29.09 42.51
C SER A 63 30.92 -27.77 42.75
N ASP A 64 32.23 -27.92 42.95
CA ASP A 64 33.25 -26.90 43.13
C ASP A 64 33.57 -26.18 41.81
N SER A 65 33.94 -24.93 41.99
CA SER A 65 34.45 -23.96 41.05
C SER A 65 35.74 -24.37 40.34
N SER A 66 35.82 -24.08 39.03
CA SER A 66 37.08 -23.63 38.44
C SER A 66 36.83 -22.74 37.22
N GLU A 67 37.22 -21.49 37.42
CA GLU A 67 37.30 -20.39 36.46
C GLU A 67 38.41 -20.67 35.43
N SER A 68 38.14 -20.46 34.15
CA SER A 68 39.15 -20.42 33.09
C SER A 68 39.07 -19.07 32.40
N THR A 69 40.00 -18.20 32.77
CA THR A 69 40.18 -16.85 32.24
C THR A 69 41.06 -16.91 30.99
N LEU A 70 40.58 -16.35 29.86
CA LEU A 70 41.41 -16.03 28.70
C LEU A 70 41.38 -14.51 28.43
N PRO A 71 42.51 -13.91 28.02
CA PRO A 71 42.76 -12.47 28.17
C PRO A 71 42.14 -11.60 27.07
N ILE A 72 41.68 -10.43 27.50
CA ILE A 72 41.17 -9.31 26.70
C ILE A 72 42.36 -8.54 26.10
N PRO A 73 42.37 -8.19 24.80
CA PRO A 73 43.44 -7.37 24.21
C PRO A 73 43.34 -5.90 24.65
N PRO A 74 44.48 -5.19 24.79
CA PRO A 74 44.51 -3.84 25.35
C PRO A 74 43.92 -2.78 24.40
N THR A 75 43.07 -1.94 24.98
CA THR A 75 42.59 -0.67 24.43
C THR A 75 43.77 0.28 24.21
N THR A 76 44.00 0.67 22.96
CA THR A 76 44.94 1.72 22.59
C THR A 76 44.26 3.07 22.71
N SER A 77 44.81 3.91 23.58
CA SER A 77 44.46 5.32 23.73
C SER A 77 44.98 6.12 22.53
N LEU A 78 44.07 6.86 21.88
CA LEU A 78 44.44 7.89 20.92
C LEU A 78 44.59 9.24 21.66
N PRO A 79 45.59 10.07 21.30
CA PRO A 79 45.89 11.31 22.00
C PRO A 79 44.87 12.41 21.69
N SER A 80 44.48 13.15 22.74
CA SER A 80 43.81 14.45 22.63
C SER A 80 44.64 15.40 21.79
N SER A 81 44.12 15.79 20.64
CA SER A 81 44.63 16.94 19.89
C SER A 81 43.89 18.19 20.35
N SER A 82 44.57 18.98 21.17
CA SER A 82 44.22 20.35 21.52
C SER A 82 44.32 21.23 20.27
N LEU A 83 43.20 21.74 19.78
CA LEU A 83 43.18 22.81 18.79
C LEU A 83 43.22 24.16 19.51
N THR A 84 44.37 24.83 19.43
CA THR A 84 44.54 26.23 19.81
C THR A 84 43.83 27.11 18.79
N ILE A 85 42.80 27.83 19.20
CA ILE A 85 42.24 28.96 18.44
C ILE A 85 42.96 30.24 18.91
N PRO A 86 43.50 31.07 18.01
CA PRO A 86 44.10 32.33 18.41
C PRO A 86 43.01 33.34 18.81
N GLU A 87 43.22 33.94 19.96
CA GLU A 87 42.44 35.02 20.55
C GLU A 87 42.76 36.35 19.84
N GLY A 88 41.72 37.09 19.44
CA GLY A 88 41.90 38.45 18.92
C GLY A 88 40.65 39.04 18.28
N ALA A 89 39.75 39.60 19.10
CA ALA A 89 39.22 40.98 18.96
C ALA A 89 37.89 41.18 19.71
N SER A 90 38.03 41.88 20.84
CA SER A 90 37.14 42.89 21.44
C SER A 90 35.62 42.76 21.36
N ARG A 91 35.05 42.77 22.57
CA ARG A 91 33.65 43.02 22.96
C ARG A 91 33.03 44.22 22.23
N ASN A 92 31.76 44.07 21.86
CA ASN A 92 30.80 45.18 21.95
C ASN A 92 29.43 44.64 22.40
N THR A 93 29.03 45.01 23.61
CA THR A 93 27.72 44.73 24.21
C THR A 93 26.82 45.94 24.04
N GLN A 94 25.68 45.77 23.37
CA GLN A 94 24.45 46.57 23.60
C GLN A 94 23.20 45.69 23.34
N PRO A 95 22.10 45.89 24.07
CA PRO A 95 20.98 44.95 24.16
C PRO A 95 19.97 45.12 23.02
N PHE A 96 19.34 44.02 22.59
CA PHE A 96 18.18 44.06 21.70
C PHE A 96 16.88 44.01 22.52
N GLU A 97 16.06 45.04 22.35
CA GLU A 97 14.71 45.16 22.86
C GLU A 97 13.76 44.14 22.20
N ILE A 98 12.85 43.62 23.02
CA ILE A 98 11.69 42.83 22.62
C ILE A 98 10.66 43.79 22.02
N VAL A 99 10.32 43.62 20.74
CA VAL A 99 9.16 44.27 20.13
C VAL A 99 7.99 43.29 20.16
N THR A 100 7.00 43.62 20.98
CA THR A 100 5.67 43.03 21.01
C THR A 100 4.86 43.51 19.80
N GLU A 101 4.33 42.57 19.01
CA GLU A 101 3.41 42.85 17.92
C GLU A 101 1.95 42.89 18.44
N PRO A 102 1.11 43.85 18.05
CA PRO A 102 -0.24 43.98 18.58
C PRO A 102 -1.26 43.10 17.84
N THR A 103 -2.04 42.40 18.65
CA THR A 103 -3.25 41.63 18.34
C THR A 103 -4.29 42.44 17.53
N ARG A 104 -4.72 41.91 16.39
CA ARG A 104 -5.88 42.42 15.62
C ARG A 104 -7.18 41.76 16.12
N PRO A 105 -8.26 42.51 16.41
CA PRO A 105 -9.53 41.92 16.83
C PRO A 105 -10.28 41.29 15.65
N GLN A 106 -10.88 40.12 15.89
CA GLN A 106 -11.89 39.52 15.03
C GLN A 106 -13.28 40.05 15.38
N THR A 107 -14.11 40.28 14.35
CA THR A 107 -15.55 40.50 14.46
C THR A 107 -16.29 39.64 13.42
N PRO A 108 -17.54 39.21 13.71
CA PRO A 108 -18.11 37.99 13.17
C PRO A 108 -18.86 38.20 11.84
N SER A 109 -18.76 37.23 10.94
CA SER A 109 -19.59 37.15 9.73
C SER A 109 -20.85 36.33 9.99
N THR A 110 -22.00 36.91 9.63
CA THR A 110 -23.32 36.28 9.67
C THR A 110 -23.76 35.86 8.27
N THR A 111 -24.47 34.74 8.24
CA THR A 111 -25.18 34.05 7.16
C THR A 111 -26.03 34.94 6.24
N ARG A 112 -26.06 34.64 4.93
CA ARG A 112 -27.29 34.30 4.13
C ARG A 112 -27.09 34.41 2.61
N ALA A 113 -27.56 33.41 1.87
CA ALA A 113 -27.80 33.37 0.41
C ALA A 113 -29.30 33.58 0.10
N PRO A 114 -29.83 33.41 -1.14
CA PRO A 114 -29.45 33.93 -2.48
C PRO A 114 -30.63 34.64 -3.20
N ALA A 115 -30.41 35.33 -4.33
CA ALA A 115 -31.45 35.62 -5.36
C ALA A 115 -30.93 36.19 -6.70
N THR A 116 -31.15 35.43 -7.78
CA THR A 116 -31.66 35.73 -9.15
C THR A 116 -31.49 37.10 -9.87
N SER A 117 -30.94 37.00 -11.10
CA SER A 117 -31.47 37.41 -12.43
C SER A 117 -31.61 38.88 -12.91
N ALA A 118 -31.02 39.11 -14.10
CA ALA A 118 -31.57 39.76 -15.33
C ALA A 118 -31.40 41.28 -15.64
N THR A 119 -30.66 41.53 -16.75
CA THR A 119 -30.93 42.39 -17.96
C THR A 119 -30.97 43.94 -17.90
N SER A 120 -30.13 44.62 -18.72
CA SER A 120 -30.53 45.49 -19.88
C SER A 120 -29.60 46.70 -20.20
N ALA A 121 -29.01 46.63 -21.41
CA ALA A 121 -28.82 47.60 -22.51
C ALA A 121 -28.52 49.14 -22.36
N ALA A 122 -27.47 49.53 -23.11
CA ALA A 122 -27.35 50.61 -24.14
C ALA A 122 -27.17 52.11 -23.81
N ALA A 123 -26.13 52.77 -24.41
CA ALA A 123 -26.23 53.71 -25.56
C ALA A 123 -24.92 54.53 -25.89
N VAL A 124 -24.52 54.52 -27.19
CA VAL A 124 -24.10 55.59 -28.17
C VAL A 124 -23.02 56.66 -27.78
N GLY A 125 -21.86 56.83 -28.47
CA GLY A 125 -21.55 57.47 -29.80
C GLY A 125 -20.89 58.88 -29.60
N PRO A 126 -20.25 59.63 -30.56
CA PRO A 126 -20.16 59.55 -32.04
C PRO A 126 -18.71 59.76 -32.68
N THR A 127 -18.39 59.20 -33.86
CA THR A 127 -18.36 59.75 -35.27
C THR A 127 -17.09 60.49 -35.75
N THR A 128 -16.50 60.04 -36.87
CA THR A 128 -16.22 60.84 -38.10
C THR A 128 -15.77 59.96 -39.27
N ALA A 129 -16.21 60.33 -40.48
CA ALA A 129 -16.04 59.67 -41.77
C ALA A 129 -15.67 60.69 -42.85
N ALA A 130 -15.05 60.27 -43.97
CA ALA A 130 -15.24 60.74 -45.38
C ALA A 130 -14.20 60.03 -46.33
N PRO A 131 -14.22 60.18 -47.69
CA PRO A 131 -14.94 59.32 -48.65
C PRO A 131 -14.07 58.87 -49.89
N PRO A 132 -14.62 58.22 -50.96
CA PRO A 132 -13.89 57.37 -51.93
C PRO A 132 -13.73 57.96 -53.36
N THR A 133 -12.90 57.35 -54.23
CA THR A 133 -13.02 57.42 -55.71
C THR A 133 -12.35 56.23 -56.44
N THR A 134 -13.00 55.79 -57.53
CA THR A 134 -12.83 54.62 -58.41
C THR A 134 -11.85 54.83 -59.59
N ALA A 135 -11.28 53.74 -60.14
CA ALA A 135 -10.87 53.47 -61.56
C ALA A 135 -9.54 52.66 -61.59
N ARG A 136 -9.20 51.70 -62.48
CA ARG A 136 -9.72 51.11 -63.73
C ARG A 136 -8.95 49.79 -63.97
N SER A 137 -9.61 48.76 -64.52
CA SER A 137 -8.98 47.49 -64.94
C SER A 137 -8.14 47.61 -66.21
N THR A 138 -7.03 46.86 -66.28
CA THR A 138 -6.46 46.34 -67.53
C THR A 138 -5.90 44.94 -67.31
N THR A 139 -6.39 44.02 -68.15
CA THR A 139 -6.10 42.59 -68.24
C THR A 139 -4.69 42.33 -68.80
N THR A 140 -3.98 41.35 -68.26
CA THR A 140 -2.84 40.71 -68.96
C THR A 140 -2.95 39.21 -68.80
N THR A 141 -3.12 38.54 -69.94
CA THR A 141 -3.23 37.10 -70.08
C THR A 141 -1.84 36.46 -69.97
N THR A 142 -1.61 35.68 -68.92
CA THR A 142 -0.43 34.81 -68.80
C THR A 142 -0.88 33.36 -68.92
N THR A 143 -0.47 32.71 -70.01
CA THR A 143 -0.67 31.28 -70.25
C THR A 143 0.23 30.47 -69.31
N ILE A 144 -0.36 29.80 -68.31
CA ILE A 144 0.36 28.84 -67.44
C ILE A 144 0.14 27.42 -67.96
N ARG A 145 1.26 26.75 -68.24
CA ARG A 145 1.37 25.35 -68.66
C ARG A 145 1.01 24.45 -67.47
N GLN A 146 -0.01 23.61 -67.63
CA GLN A 146 -0.51 22.71 -66.59
C GLN A 146 0.49 21.56 -66.36
N THR A 147 1.30 21.67 -65.30
CA THR A 147 2.07 20.55 -64.76
C THR A 147 1.20 19.81 -63.74
N THR A 148 0.96 18.52 -63.98
CA THR A 148 0.32 17.61 -63.02
C THR A 148 1.10 17.61 -61.72
N ALA A 149 0.50 18.12 -60.64
CA ALA A 149 1.05 18.08 -59.29
C ALA A 149 1.09 16.62 -58.81
N ALA A 150 2.29 16.14 -58.46
CA ALA A 150 2.45 14.88 -57.76
C ALA A 150 1.78 14.98 -56.38
N ALA A 151 1.04 13.95 -55.99
CA ALA A 151 0.44 13.86 -54.67
C ALA A 151 1.53 13.97 -53.58
N PRO A 152 1.30 14.71 -52.49
CA PRO A 152 2.25 14.78 -51.39
C PRO A 152 2.44 13.38 -50.80
N PRO A 153 3.66 13.01 -50.37
CA PRO A 153 3.89 11.73 -49.72
C PRO A 153 3.02 11.67 -48.46
N THR A 154 2.19 10.63 -48.36
CA THR A 154 1.45 10.30 -47.15
C THR A 154 2.48 10.02 -46.06
N THR A 155 2.76 11.02 -45.22
CA THR A 155 3.51 10.81 -43.98
C THR A 155 2.64 9.94 -43.10
N THR A 156 2.96 8.65 -43.03
CA THR A 156 2.49 7.78 -41.96
C THR A 156 3.04 8.37 -40.66
N THR A 157 2.21 9.15 -39.97
CA THR A 157 2.49 9.58 -38.61
C THR A 157 2.53 8.32 -37.75
N THR A 158 3.72 7.80 -37.49
CA THR A 158 3.94 6.83 -36.42
C THR A 158 3.45 7.50 -35.14
N ALA A 159 2.32 7.01 -34.60
CA ALA A 159 1.80 7.48 -33.34
C ALA A 159 2.92 7.38 -32.28
N ALA A 160 3.14 8.45 -31.52
CA ALA A 160 4.03 8.40 -30.37
C ALA A 160 3.63 7.20 -29.49
N PRO A 161 4.59 6.47 -28.88
CA PRO A 161 4.26 5.35 -28.01
C PRO A 161 3.29 5.85 -26.93
N ALA A 162 2.16 5.16 -26.78
CA ALA A 162 1.16 5.52 -25.79
C ALA A 162 1.83 5.51 -24.40
N GLY A 163 1.70 6.61 -23.66
CA GLY A 163 2.16 6.66 -22.27
C GLY A 163 1.36 5.70 -21.38
N PRO A 164 1.74 5.57 -20.09
CA PRO A 164 0.98 4.76 -19.14
C PRO A 164 -0.50 5.16 -19.08
N VAL A 165 -1.40 4.18 -19.00
CA VAL A 165 -2.86 4.40 -18.97
C VAL A 165 -3.38 4.10 -17.57
N LEU A 166 -4.07 5.05 -16.93
CA LEU A 166 -4.66 4.86 -15.60
C LEU A 166 -5.81 3.83 -15.67
N VAL A 167 -5.74 2.78 -14.84
CA VAL A 167 -6.75 1.70 -14.79
C VAL A 167 -7.45 1.58 -13.44
N PHE A 168 -6.83 2.06 -12.37
CA PHE A 168 -7.43 2.14 -11.04
C PHE A 168 -6.91 3.37 -10.32
N ALA A 169 -7.78 4.05 -9.59
CA ALA A 169 -7.44 5.16 -8.73
C ALA A 169 -8.30 5.13 -7.46
N GLU A 170 -7.62 5.25 -6.33
CA GLU A 170 -8.18 5.54 -5.02
C GLU A 170 -7.55 6.85 -4.54
N GLU A 171 -8.34 7.91 -4.50
CA GLU A 171 -7.92 9.26 -4.07
C GLU A 171 -8.34 9.57 -2.64
N PHE A 172 -9.01 8.61 -1.96
CA PHE A 172 -9.47 8.75 -0.58
C PHE A 172 -10.25 10.04 -0.31
N ASP A 173 -11.15 10.44 -1.22
CA ASP A 173 -12.16 11.47 -0.96
C ASP A 173 -13.17 11.02 0.11
N SER A 174 -13.42 9.71 0.17
CA SER A 174 -14.22 9.03 1.18
C SER A 174 -13.79 7.56 1.32
N PHE A 175 -14.17 6.90 2.40
CA PHE A 175 -13.86 5.47 2.56
C PHE A 175 -14.82 4.60 1.74
N ASP A 176 -14.33 3.97 0.67
CA ASP A 176 -15.10 3.04 -0.15
C ASP A 176 -15.01 1.60 0.38
N SER A 177 -16.07 1.15 1.06
CA SER A 177 -16.16 -0.20 1.63
C SER A 177 -16.34 -1.32 0.59
N THR A 178 -16.63 -0.97 -0.67
CA THR A 178 -16.65 -1.94 -1.78
C THR A 178 -15.24 -2.29 -2.25
N ARG A 179 -14.29 -1.37 -2.05
CA ARG A 179 -12.87 -1.52 -2.42
C ARG A 179 -11.95 -1.84 -1.26
N TRP A 180 -12.33 -1.49 -0.03
CA TRP A 180 -11.48 -1.66 1.15
C TRP A 180 -12.24 -2.24 2.34
N THR A 181 -11.56 -3.09 3.10
CA THR A 181 -12.02 -3.63 4.37
C THR A 181 -11.20 -3.03 5.48
N LYS A 182 -11.86 -2.53 6.52
CA LYS A 182 -11.18 -2.18 7.77
C LYS A 182 -10.99 -3.45 8.59
N GLU A 183 -9.78 -3.68 9.06
CA GLU A 183 -9.46 -4.87 9.83
C GLU A 183 -9.91 -4.74 11.29
N HIS A 184 -10.39 -5.87 11.82
CA HIS A 184 -10.49 -6.11 13.25
C HIS A 184 -9.74 -7.40 13.53
N SER A 185 -8.47 -7.32 13.95
CA SER A 185 -7.59 -8.50 14.02
C SER A 185 -6.36 -8.30 14.91
N THR A 186 -5.68 -9.41 15.20
CA THR A 186 -4.30 -9.44 15.73
C THR A 186 -3.30 -9.84 14.65
N TYR A 187 -3.57 -9.45 13.40
CA TYR A 187 -2.60 -9.63 12.34
C TYR A 187 -1.26 -9.02 12.76
N GLY A 188 -0.15 -9.76 12.62
CA GLY A 188 1.16 -9.37 13.15
C GLY A 188 1.67 -10.18 14.34
N ASP A 189 0.88 -11.12 14.89
CA ASP A 189 1.32 -12.00 15.99
C ASP A 189 2.58 -12.81 15.65
N GLY A 190 2.72 -13.24 14.40
CA GLY A 190 3.92 -13.91 13.90
C GLY A 190 5.19 -13.04 13.95
N ASN A 191 5.03 -11.72 14.03
CA ASN A 191 6.10 -10.73 14.11
C ASN A 191 6.23 -10.10 15.51
N ALA A 192 5.52 -10.61 16.51
CA ALA A 192 5.44 -10.06 17.87
C ALA A 192 4.96 -8.59 17.92
N GLU A 193 4.11 -8.19 16.98
CA GLU A 193 3.53 -6.85 16.92
C GLU A 193 2.53 -6.60 18.07
N LEU A 194 2.51 -5.36 18.60
CA LEU A 194 1.84 -5.03 19.87
C LEU A 194 0.39 -4.57 19.72
N GLN A 195 -0.04 -4.16 18.53
CA GLN A 195 -1.31 -3.47 18.29
C GLN A 195 -2.50 -4.40 18.13
N CYS A 196 -3.66 -3.97 18.63
CA CYS A 196 -4.93 -4.47 18.12
C CYS A 196 -5.31 -3.67 16.89
N TYR A 197 -5.48 -4.31 15.73
CA TYR A 197 -6.06 -3.61 14.58
C TYR A 197 -7.56 -3.45 14.79
N THR A 198 -8.08 -2.22 14.72
CA THR A 198 -9.51 -1.96 14.89
C THR A 198 -10.07 -1.04 13.81
N PRO A 199 -11.35 -1.21 13.41
CA PRO A 199 -11.97 -0.37 12.39
C PRO A 199 -12.06 1.12 12.78
N GLN A 200 -12.08 1.43 14.07
CA GLN A 200 -12.15 2.79 14.61
C GLN A 200 -10.85 3.56 14.37
N GLN A 201 -9.72 2.87 14.21
CA GLN A 201 -8.43 3.48 13.89
C GLN A 201 -8.24 3.75 12.39
N VAL A 202 -9.25 3.47 11.56
CA VAL A 202 -9.23 3.74 10.12
C VAL A 202 -10.26 4.83 9.80
N SER A 203 -9.80 5.92 9.21
CA SER A 203 -10.66 7.00 8.74
C SER A 203 -10.18 7.54 7.40
N VAL A 204 -11.03 8.34 6.75
CA VAL A 204 -10.64 9.17 5.63
C VAL A 204 -10.87 10.62 6.04
N THR A 205 -9.81 11.43 6.03
CA THR A 205 -9.85 12.83 6.49
C THR A 205 -9.02 13.70 5.56
N ASN A 206 -9.60 14.81 5.10
CA ASN A 206 -8.95 15.78 4.21
C ASN A 206 -8.36 15.15 2.93
N GLY A 207 -9.06 14.19 2.33
CA GLY A 207 -8.59 13.50 1.11
C GLY A 207 -7.50 12.45 1.35
N ASN A 208 -7.31 11.98 2.59
CA ASN A 208 -6.30 10.96 2.90
C ASN A 208 -6.93 9.80 3.65
N LEU A 209 -6.51 8.57 3.35
CA LEU A 209 -6.64 7.45 4.29
C LEU A 209 -5.77 7.76 5.50
N VAL A 210 -6.32 7.64 6.70
CA VAL A 210 -5.60 7.87 7.96
C VAL A 210 -5.74 6.62 8.83
N LEU A 211 -4.61 5.96 9.07
CA LEU A 211 -4.46 4.88 10.03
C LEU A 211 -3.85 5.46 11.30
N ARG A 212 -4.61 5.45 12.40
CA ARG A 212 -4.18 6.05 13.67
C ARG A 212 -3.70 4.98 14.63
N ALA A 213 -2.57 5.23 15.25
CA ALA A 213 -2.05 4.44 16.36
C ALA A 213 -2.17 5.23 17.67
N GLU A 214 -2.63 4.59 18.74
CA GLU A 214 -2.77 5.22 20.05
C GLU A 214 -2.68 4.21 21.21
N THR A 215 -2.32 4.72 22.38
CA THR A 215 -2.45 3.99 23.66
C THR A 215 -3.92 3.88 24.01
N ARG A 216 -4.45 2.66 23.91
CA ARG A 216 -5.83 2.35 24.23
C ARG A 216 -5.93 0.84 24.47
N THR A 217 -6.34 0.47 25.67
CA THR A 217 -6.58 -0.93 26.01
C THR A 217 -7.78 -1.46 25.22
N GLU A 218 -7.58 -2.58 24.52
CA GLU A 218 -8.57 -3.24 23.67
C GLU A 218 -8.52 -4.76 23.89
N THR A 219 -9.70 -5.39 23.94
CA THR A 219 -9.81 -6.84 23.86
C THR A 219 -9.94 -7.23 22.39
N CYS A 220 -8.90 -7.89 21.87
CA CYS A 220 -8.82 -8.26 20.47
C CYS A 220 -9.68 -9.47 20.11
N PRO A 221 -9.93 -9.72 18.81
CA PRO A 221 -10.74 -10.86 18.35
C PRO A 221 -10.24 -12.24 18.80
N ASN A 222 -8.93 -12.39 19.07
CA ASN A 222 -8.35 -13.63 19.59
C ASN A 222 -8.47 -13.78 21.12
N GLY A 223 -9.15 -12.85 21.81
CA GLY A 223 -9.34 -12.82 23.25
C GLY A 223 -8.19 -12.19 24.05
N SER A 224 -7.06 -11.85 23.41
CA SER A 224 -5.96 -11.14 24.08
C SER A 224 -6.35 -9.68 24.39
N THR A 225 -5.76 -9.11 25.45
CA THR A 225 -5.86 -7.68 25.74
C THR A 225 -4.56 -6.99 25.33
N ARG A 226 -4.66 -5.90 24.56
CA ARG A 226 -3.52 -5.09 24.10
C ARG A 226 -3.68 -3.66 24.56
N ASP A 227 -2.58 -3.00 24.92
CA ASP A 227 -2.59 -1.63 25.43
C ASP A 227 -2.44 -0.55 24.35
N VAL A 228 -2.24 -0.98 23.10
CA VAL A 228 -2.14 -0.10 21.95
C VAL A 228 -3.03 -0.62 20.82
N THR A 229 -3.65 0.31 20.08
CA THR A 229 -4.46 0.00 18.91
C THR A 229 -3.95 0.72 17.68
N SER A 230 -4.20 0.14 16.50
CA SER A 230 -3.81 0.74 15.22
C SER A 230 -4.80 0.41 14.10
N GLY A 231 -4.57 0.98 12.92
CA GLY A 231 -5.38 0.78 11.73
C GLY A 231 -4.71 -0.15 10.70
N MET A 232 -5.53 -0.95 10.04
CA MET A 232 -5.16 -1.71 8.84
C MET A 232 -6.35 -1.79 7.88
N VAL A 233 -6.06 -1.72 6.58
CA VAL A 233 -7.02 -1.99 5.52
C VAL A 233 -6.52 -3.07 4.55
N ARG A 234 -7.46 -3.83 4.01
CA ARG A 234 -7.25 -4.80 2.92
C ARG A 234 -8.12 -4.44 1.72
N SER A 235 -7.55 -4.43 0.52
CA SER A 235 -8.31 -4.19 -0.70
C SER A 235 -9.27 -5.35 -1.01
N LYS A 236 -10.34 -5.03 -1.72
CA LYS A 236 -11.35 -5.96 -2.24
C LYS A 236 -11.51 -5.72 -3.73
N GLY A 237 -11.32 -6.77 -4.53
CA GLY A 237 -11.51 -6.69 -5.99
C GLY A 237 -10.48 -5.82 -6.72
N VAL A 238 -9.47 -5.28 -6.04
CA VAL A 238 -8.35 -4.57 -6.66
C VAL A 238 -7.31 -5.60 -7.09
N THR A 239 -6.92 -5.54 -8.35
CA THR A 239 -5.92 -6.43 -8.92
C THR A 239 -4.74 -5.62 -9.47
N PHE A 240 -3.54 -6.05 -9.16
CA PHE A 240 -2.29 -5.47 -9.68
C PHE A 240 -1.44 -6.57 -10.33
N SER A 241 -1.19 -6.45 -11.63
CA SER A 241 -0.68 -7.53 -12.49
C SER A 241 0.62 -7.15 -13.22
N PRO A 242 1.37 -8.13 -13.74
CA PRO A 242 2.49 -7.85 -14.63
C PRO A 242 2.09 -6.98 -15.83
N GLY A 243 2.96 -6.05 -16.20
CA GLY A 243 2.73 -4.97 -17.15
C GLY A 243 2.08 -3.72 -16.55
N GLN A 244 2.02 -3.59 -15.22
CA GLN A 244 1.43 -2.44 -14.56
C GLN A 244 2.43 -1.72 -13.65
N ARG A 245 2.14 -0.45 -13.39
CA ARG A 245 2.78 0.36 -12.34
C ARG A 245 1.77 0.70 -11.28
N ILE A 246 2.09 0.44 -10.01
CA ILE A 246 1.36 1.01 -8.88
C ILE A 246 2.13 2.22 -8.34
N VAL A 247 1.42 3.29 -7.99
CA VAL A 247 1.96 4.54 -7.45
C VAL A 247 1.13 4.94 -6.24
N TYR A 248 1.80 5.32 -5.16
CA TYR A 248 1.13 5.75 -3.93
C TYR A 248 1.98 6.77 -3.18
N ARG A 249 1.31 7.63 -2.42
CA ARG A 249 1.96 8.74 -1.73
C ARG A 249 1.62 8.72 -0.26
N VAL A 250 2.64 8.74 0.58
CA VAL A 250 2.53 8.42 2.01
C VAL A 250 3.22 9.43 2.91
N LYS A 251 2.73 9.55 4.13
CA LYS A 251 3.32 10.37 5.19
C LYS A 251 3.03 9.77 6.57
N LEU A 252 3.99 9.87 7.49
CA LEU A 252 3.81 9.64 8.92
C LEU A 252 3.52 10.96 9.64
N THR A 253 2.81 10.92 10.76
CA THR A 253 2.67 12.05 11.68
C THR A 253 2.60 11.55 13.13
N PRO A 254 2.85 12.40 14.16
CA PRO A 254 3.31 13.78 14.08
C PRO A 254 4.72 13.88 13.48
N ASP A 255 5.07 15.07 13.00
CA ASP A 255 6.43 15.41 12.58
C ASP A 255 7.31 15.53 13.82
N ASP A 256 7.90 14.40 14.24
CA ASP A 256 8.74 14.30 15.41
C ASP A 256 9.79 13.19 15.21
N GLU A 257 10.92 13.54 14.60
CA GLU A 257 11.99 12.60 14.24
C GLU A 257 12.54 11.83 15.46
N GLU A 258 12.50 12.42 16.65
CA GLU A 258 13.12 11.86 17.86
C GLU A 258 12.21 10.90 18.62
N ASN A 259 10.90 11.01 18.43
CA ASN A 259 9.92 10.26 19.19
C ASN A 259 9.22 9.17 18.39
N GLN A 260 9.62 8.88 17.16
CA GLN A 260 8.92 7.90 16.31
C GLN A 260 9.32 6.43 16.49
N GLY A 261 10.14 6.08 17.47
CA GLY A 261 10.65 4.71 17.62
C GLY A 261 9.57 3.62 17.68
N GLY A 262 9.65 2.64 16.78
CA GLY A 262 8.81 1.44 16.78
C GLY A 262 7.45 1.55 16.08
N LEU A 263 7.23 2.61 15.31
CA LEU A 263 6.20 2.63 14.26
C LEU A 263 6.67 1.79 13.06
N TRP A 264 5.73 1.11 12.42
CA TRP A 264 6.00 0.27 11.25
C TRP A 264 4.88 0.39 10.22
N PRO A 265 4.78 1.53 9.49
CA PRO A 265 3.90 1.62 8.32
C PRO A 265 4.39 0.69 7.20
N ALA A 266 3.45 0.05 6.52
CA ALA A 266 3.71 -0.77 5.36
C ALA A 266 2.62 -0.64 4.29
N PHE A 267 3.02 -0.84 3.03
CA PHE A 267 2.11 -1.12 1.92
C PHE A 267 2.67 -2.31 1.14
N TRP A 268 1.91 -3.40 1.12
CA TRP A 268 2.36 -4.70 0.67
C TRP A 268 1.20 -5.57 0.16
N SER A 269 1.52 -6.77 -0.31
CA SER A 269 0.59 -7.83 -0.68
C SER A 269 1.25 -9.17 -0.42
N SER A 270 0.47 -10.25 -0.25
CA SER A 270 1.02 -11.59 -0.02
C SER A 270 0.05 -12.71 -0.39
N GLY A 271 0.58 -13.89 -0.65
CA GLY A 271 -0.16 -15.15 -0.78
C GLY A 271 -1.00 -15.31 -2.05
N TRP A 272 -0.82 -14.45 -3.06
CA TRP A 272 -1.68 -14.40 -4.24
C TRP A 272 -1.49 -15.60 -5.18
N ALA A 273 -0.29 -16.19 -5.24
CA ALA A 273 0.01 -17.28 -6.18
C ALA A 273 -0.39 -18.69 -5.68
N GLY A 274 -1.12 -18.78 -4.56
CA GLY A 274 -1.50 -20.05 -3.93
C GLY A 274 -0.35 -20.69 -3.13
N GLY A 275 -0.66 -21.74 -2.38
CA GLY A 275 0.34 -22.47 -1.56
C GLY A 275 0.70 -21.80 -0.22
N GLY A 276 0.06 -20.68 0.13
CA GLY A 276 0.30 -19.96 1.39
C GLY A 276 1.66 -19.23 1.41
N TRP A 277 1.92 -18.48 2.48
CA TRP A 277 3.22 -17.82 2.65
C TRP A 277 4.29 -18.85 3.05
N PRO A 278 5.53 -18.78 2.51
CA PRO A 278 6.02 -17.80 1.53
C PRO A 278 5.89 -18.27 0.06
N SER A 279 5.38 -19.47 -0.19
CA SER A 279 5.26 -20.05 -1.55
C SER A 279 4.43 -19.21 -2.52
N GLY A 280 3.40 -18.53 -2.01
CA GLY A 280 2.51 -17.66 -2.76
C GLY A 280 3.06 -16.26 -3.04
N GLY A 281 4.29 -15.98 -2.60
CA GLY A 281 4.95 -14.68 -2.72
C GLY A 281 4.46 -13.65 -1.70
N GLU A 282 5.35 -12.71 -1.39
CA GLU A 282 5.05 -11.47 -0.67
C GLU A 282 5.81 -10.34 -1.36
N TRP A 283 5.11 -9.25 -1.61
CA TRP A 283 5.67 -8.03 -2.17
C TRP A 283 5.48 -6.92 -1.15
N ASP A 284 6.59 -6.40 -0.67
CA ASP A 284 6.62 -5.22 0.18
C ASP A 284 6.93 -4.01 -0.69
N GLY A 285 5.87 -3.29 -1.03
CA GLY A 285 5.98 -2.01 -1.75
C GLY A 285 6.82 -1.03 -0.98
N PHE A 286 6.66 -0.99 0.35
CA PHE A 286 7.65 -0.44 1.28
C PHE A 286 7.33 -0.82 2.73
N GLU A 287 8.35 -0.71 3.57
CA GLU A 287 8.26 -0.76 5.02
C GLU A 287 9.17 0.31 5.64
N VAL A 288 8.69 1.06 6.63
CA VAL A 288 9.54 1.96 7.44
C VAL A 288 9.57 1.44 8.86
N MET A 289 10.67 0.87 9.30
CA MET A 289 10.81 0.31 10.65
C MET A 289 11.51 1.34 11.55
N THR A 290 10.74 2.28 12.09
CA THR A 290 11.29 3.50 12.71
C THR A 290 12.07 3.22 14.00
N ALA A 291 11.92 2.05 14.64
CA ALA A 291 12.75 1.62 15.76
C ALA A 291 14.25 1.61 15.41
N ARG A 292 14.59 1.43 14.13
CA ARG A 292 15.96 1.54 13.63
C ARG A 292 16.28 2.95 13.16
N SER A 293 15.40 3.52 12.34
CA SER A 293 15.49 4.90 11.89
C SER A 293 14.20 5.32 11.16
N PRO A 294 13.68 6.55 11.38
CA PRO A 294 12.53 7.09 10.66
C PRO A 294 12.84 7.43 9.18
N LYS A 295 14.11 7.46 8.78
CA LYS A 295 14.59 7.66 7.39
C LYS A 295 14.74 6.36 6.60
N ARG A 296 14.63 5.22 7.29
CA ARG A 296 15.02 3.92 6.75
C ARG A 296 13.82 3.19 6.17
N THR A 297 13.79 3.09 4.85
CA THR A 297 12.81 2.30 4.10
C THR A 297 13.42 0.98 3.64
N VAL A 298 12.63 -0.08 3.69
CA VAL A 298 12.98 -1.39 3.15
C VAL A 298 11.99 -1.77 2.05
N PHE A 299 12.52 -2.35 0.99
CA PHE A 299 11.78 -2.90 -0.14
C PHE A 299 12.13 -4.38 -0.24
N SER A 300 11.13 -5.26 -0.24
CA SER A 300 11.37 -6.71 -0.14
C SER A 300 10.47 -7.51 -1.08
N LEU A 301 10.99 -8.68 -1.46
CA LEU A 301 10.20 -9.82 -1.91
C LEU A 301 10.48 -10.98 -0.97
N HIS A 302 9.45 -11.67 -0.50
CA HIS A 302 9.59 -12.94 0.21
C HIS A 302 9.03 -14.09 -0.60
N PHE A 303 9.74 -15.23 -0.61
CA PHE A 303 9.40 -16.39 -1.42
C PHE A 303 9.95 -17.68 -0.80
N ALA A 304 9.43 -18.82 -1.25
CA ALA A 304 10.04 -20.11 -1.00
C ALA A 304 11.12 -20.39 -2.07
N ASP A 305 12.26 -20.96 -1.66
CA ASP A 305 13.25 -21.52 -2.58
C ASP A 305 12.86 -22.94 -3.04
N PRO A 306 13.62 -23.58 -3.96
CA PRO A 306 13.35 -24.95 -4.42
C PRO A 306 13.32 -26.03 -3.32
N PHE A 307 13.78 -25.72 -2.10
CA PHE A 307 13.79 -26.61 -0.94
C PHE A 307 12.72 -26.23 0.10
N ASP A 308 11.72 -25.44 -0.29
CA ASP A 308 10.64 -24.97 0.58
C ASP A 308 11.12 -24.09 1.75
N GLN A 309 12.33 -23.53 1.66
CA GLN A 309 12.83 -22.60 2.67
C GLN A 309 12.42 -21.18 2.34
N HIS A 310 12.08 -20.42 3.39
CA HIS A 310 11.89 -18.98 3.28
C HIS A 310 13.19 -18.29 2.86
N LYS A 311 13.10 -17.50 1.79
CA LYS A 311 14.13 -16.57 1.34
C LYS A 311 13.51 -15.19 1.11
N LYS A 312 14.37 -14.19 1.01
CA LYS A 312 13.98 -12.85 0.63
C LYS A 312 15.06 -12.13 -0.15
N THR A 313 14.64 -11.22 -1.01
CA THR A 313 15.49 -10.21 -1.63
C THR A 313 15.06 -8.85 -1.09
N SER A 314 15.97 -8.13 -0.44
CA SER A 314 15.65 -6.85 0.20
C SER A 314 16.70 -5.78 -0.10
N LYS A 315 16.26 -4.53 -0.21
CA LYS A 315 17.12 -3.34 -0.25
C LYS A 315 16.65 -2.34 0.76
N GLU A 316 17.61 -1.85 1.53
CA GLU A 316 17.44 -0.71 2.41
C GLU A 316 17.85 0.57 1.69
N VAL A 317 17.06 1.62 1.93
CA VAL A 317 17.27 2.97 1.44
C VAL A 317 17.10 3.93 2.61
N VAL A 318 18.00 4.90 2.71
CA VAL A 318 17.91 6.00 3.68
C VAL A 318 17.55 7.25 2.90
N SER A 319 16.36 7.80 3.16
CA SER A 319 15.91 9.06 2.57
C SER A 319 16.63 10.25 3.18
N GLN A 320 16.65 11.39 2.47
CA GLN A 320 17.20 12.63 3.00
C GLN A 320 16.31 13.24 4.09
N THR A 321 15.01 12.99 4.01
CA THR A 321 13.99 13.49 4.93
C THR A 321 13.21 12.33 5.54
N ASP A 322 12.71 12.53 6.76
CA ASP A 322 11.82 11.57 7.39
C ASP A 322 10.49 11.46 6.65
N PHE A 323 9.85 10.31 6.79
CA PHE A 323 8.45 10.12 6.41
C PHE A 323 7.51 11.01 7.23
N SER A 324 7.96 11.56 8.35
CA SER A 324 7.21 12.44 9.24
C SER A 324 7.21 13.90 8.80
N ALA A 325 8.35 14.35 8.27
CA ALA A 325 8.54 15.69 7.74
C ALA A 325 7.81 15.87 6.40
N ASN A 326 7.97 14.92 5.47
CA ASN A 326 7.50 15.06 4.09
C ASN A 326 6.62 13.91 3.60
N TRP A 327 5.83 14.23 2.59
CA TRP A 327 5.17 13.21 1.77
C TRP A 327 6.20 12.60 0.81
N HIS A 328 6.20 11.28 0.72
CA HIS A 328 7.01 10.53 -0.24
C HIS A 328 6.12 9.82 -1.25
N GLU A 329 6.44 9.94 -2.53
CA GLU A 329 5.81 9.14 -3.58
C GLU A 329 6.64 7.89 -3.83
N LEU A 330 5.99 6.73 -3.77
CA LEU A 330 6.61 5.46 -4.10
C LEU A 330 5.87 4.84 -5.27
N SER A 331 6.62 4.11 -6.10
CA SER A 331 6.03 3.33 -7.17
C SER A 331 6.75 2.03 -7.41
N PHE A 332 6.04 1.09 -8.01
CA PHE A 332 6.57 -0.21 -8.37
C PHE A 332 6.12 -0.61 -9.77
N ASP A 333 7.09 -0.90 -10.65
CA ASP A 333 6.83 -1.53 -11.95
C ASP A 333 6.84 -3.03 -11.77
N TYR A 334 5.70 -3.64 -12.09
CA TYR A 334 5.57 -5.09 -12.14
C TYR A 334 5.81 -5.53 -13.58
N GLY A 335 7.05 -5.87 -13.93
CA GLY A 335 7.45 -6.17 -15.30
C GLY A 335 6.85 -7.47 -15.85
N ARG A 336 6.44 -7.47 -17.12
CA ARG A 336 5.98 -8.68 -17.82
C ARG A 336 7.10 -9.71 -18.01
N ASP A 337 8.33 -9.24 -18.08
CA ASP A 337 9.57 -10.00 -18.23
C ASP A 337 10.15 -10.50 -16.90
N GLY A 338 9.49 -10.19 -15.78
CA GLY A 338 9.99 -10.50 -14.44
C GLY A 338 10.87 -9.40 -13.83
N ALA A 339 11.04 -8.24 -14.45
CA ALA A 339 11.70 -7.12 -13.78
C ALA A 339 10.81 -6.51 -12.70
N MET A 340 11.31 -6.40 -11.47
CA MET A 340 10.62 -5.81 -10.32
C MET A 340 11.34 -4.53 -9.92
N ILE A 341 10.73 -3.37 -10.15
CA ILE A 341 11.43 -2.07 -10.04
C ILE A 341 10.72 -1.15 -9.06
N TRP A 342 11.35 -0.85 -7.92
CA TRP A 342 10.87 0.14 -6.97
C TRP A 342 11.47 1.51 -7.24
N ARG A 343 10.65 2.54 -7.06
CA ARG A 343 11.06 3.93 -7.03
C ARG A 343 10.57 4.62 -5.79
N MET A 344 11.36 5.57 -5.31
CA MET A 344 11.01 6.52 -4.26
C MET A 344 11.35 7.92 -4.77
N ASP A 345 10.38 8.82 -4.71
CA ASP A 345 10.45 10.21 -5.20
C ASP A 345 11.00 10.31 -6.63
N GLY A 346 10.51 9.42 -7.51
CA GLY A 346 10.90 9.34 -8.92
C GLY A 346 12.23 8.65 -9.20
N VAL A 347 13.02 8.31 -8.18
CA VAL A 347 14.34 7.66 -8.33
C VAL A 347 14.21 6.15 -8.20
N VAL A 348 14.83 5.37 -9.10
CA VAL A 348 14.93 3.91 -8.96
C VAL A 348 15.83 3.57 -7.78
N VAL A 349 15.29 2.82 -6.82
CA VAL A 349 15.99 2.47 -5.58
C VAL A 349 16.29 0.98 -5.44
N GLN A 350 15.47 0.13 -6.06
CA GLN A 350 15.70 -1.32 -6.14
C GLN A 350 15.26 -1.84 -7.49
N THR A 351 16.03 -2.77 -8.03
CA THR A 351 15.64 -3.59 -9.17
C THR A 351 15.98 -5.03 -8.86
N VAL A 352 14.99 -5.93 -8.98
CA VAL A 352 15.18 -7.38 -8.89
C VAL A 352 14.81 -7.96 -10.25
N ASN A 353 15.77 -8.64 -10.88
CA ASN A 353 15.58 -9.27 -12.19
C ASN A 353 15.63 -10.79 -12.12
N ASP A 354 15.97 -11.35 -10.96
CA ASP A 354 16.09 -12.79 -10.74
C ASP A 354 16.03 -13.12 -9.24
N ALA A 355 15.53 -14.30 -8.91
CA ALA A 355 15.57 -14.92 -7.59
C ALA A 355 15.38 -16.44 -7.70
N ASP A 356 16.01 -17.20 -6.80
CA ASP A 356 15.90 -18.66 -6.76
C ASP A 356 14.58 -19.09 -6.10
N THR A 357 13.48 -18.93 -6.83
CA THR A 357 12.13 -19.27 -6.36
C THR A 357 11.81 -20.74 -6.62
N LYS A 358 10.98 -21.33 -5.76
CA LYS A 358 10.50 -22.72 -5.87
C LYS A 358 9.92 -23.04 -7.26
N GLN A 359 9.19 -22.09 -7.84
CA GLN A 359 8.50 -22.24 -9.12
C GLN A 359 9.37 -21.86 -10.33
N GLY A 360 10.59 -21.37 -10.10
CA GLY A 360 11.44 -20.72 -11.09
C GLY A 360 11.03 -19.27 -11.34
N TRP A 361 12.03 -18.39 -11.50
CA TRP A 361 11.78 -16.97 -11.75
C TRP A 361 11.08 -16.74 -13.11
N PRO A 362 10.09 -15.82 -13.21
CA PRO A 362 9.61 -14.90 -12.17
C PRO A 362 8.47 -15.41 -11.29
N ALA A 363 8.02 -16.66 -11.37
CA ALA A 363 6.97 -17.15 -10.47
C ALA A 363 7.48 -17.19 -9.02
N PRO A 364 6.67 -16.81 -7.99
CA PRO A 364 5.25 -16.43 -8.04
C PRO A 364 4.97 -14.97 -8.44
N PHE A 365 6.01 -14.15 -8.62
CA PHE A 365 5.96 -12.75 -9.06
C PHE A 365 5.72 -12.63 -10.58
N ASN A 366 4.80 -13.41 -11.11
CA ASN A 366 4.30 -13.29 -12.48
C ASN A 366 2.77 -13.46 -12.54
N GLN A 367 2.13 -13.29 -11.39
CA GLN A 367 0.70 -13.45 -11.20
C GLN A 367 0.09 -12.15 -10.63
N ALA A 368 -1.21 -12.00 -10.85
CA ALA A 368 -2.00 -10.91 -10.29
C ALA A 368 -1.95 -10.92 -8.75
N MET A 369 -1.57 -9.80 -8.14
CA MET A 369 -1.75 -9.52 -6.72
C MET A 369 -3.19 -9.06 -6.48
N THR A 370 -3.92 -9.71 -5.56
CA THR A 370 -5.37 -9.49 -5.36
C THR A 370 -5.74 -8.95 -3.98
N GLU A 371 -4.77 -8.77 -3.09
CA GLU A 371 -5.01 -8.34 -1.70
C GLU A 371 -3.93 -7.36 -1.22
N LEU A 372 -4.04 -6.13 -1.69
CA LEU A 372 -3.24 -5.00 -1.21
C LEU A 372 -3.57 -4.72 0.26
N LYS A 373 -2.53 -4.53 1.06
CA LYS A 373 -2.57 -4.30 2.50
C LYS A 373 -1.89 -2.98 2.82
N ILE A 374 -2.54 -2.17 3.64
CA ILE A 374 -1.98 -0.93 4.18
C ILE A 374 -2.18 -0.97 5.69
N ASN A 375 -1.11 -0.92 6.47
CA ASN A 375 -1.18 -1.01 7.93
C ASN A 375 -0.14 -0.10 8.60
N LEU A 376 -0.40 0.23 9.86
CA LEU A 376 0.58 0.81 10.78
C LEU A 376 0.81 -0.17 11.93
N ALA A 377 1.83 -1.02 11.82
CA ALA A 377 2.23 -1.92 12.90
C ALA A 377 3.00 -1.16 14.00
N LEU A 378 3.05 -1.73 15.20
CA LEU A 378 3.69 -1.15 16.38
C LEU A 378 4.60 -2.18 17.07
N GLY A 379 5.89 -1.85 17.18
CA GLY A 379 6.91 -2.70 17.79
C GLY A 379 7.20 -3.97 17.00
N GLY A 380 7.48 -5.06 17.71
CA GLY A 380 7.75 -6.37 17.14
C GLY A 380 9.20 -6.64 16.79
N SER A 381 9.42 -7.61 15.90
CA SER A 381 10.75 -8.08 15.50
C SER A 381 11.70 -6.98 14.98
N PRO A 382 11.23 -5.86 14.37
CA PRO A 382 12.13 -4.78 13.98
C PRO A 382 12.68 -3.96 15.14
N GLY A 383 12.03 -3.97 16.30
CA GLY A 383 12.44 -3.26 17.51
C GLY A 383 11.26 -2.85 18.42
N PRO A 384 11.56 -2.33 19.63
CA PRO A 384 10.53 -1.94 20.60
C PRO A 384 9.76 -0.69 20.16
N LEU A 385 8.53 -0.56 20.67
CA LEU A 385 7.73 0.66 20.58
C LEU A 385 8.16 1.64 21.68
N ASP A 386 8.54 2.86 21.30
CA ASP A 386 8.65 3.99 22.21
C ASP A 386 7.25 4.55 22.48
N SER A 387 6.87 4.70 23.75
CA SER A 387 5.56 5.24 24.10
C SER A 387 5.38 6.70 23.65
N ARG A 388 6.48 7.44 23.48
CA ARG A 388 6.46 8.82 22.94
C ARG A 388 6.08 8.87 21.46
N ALA A 389 6.12 7.74 20.75
CA ALA A 389 5.67 7.63 19.35
C ALA A 389 4.16 7.73 19.20
N LEU A 390 3.41 7.66 20.30
CA LEU A 390 1.96 7.69 20.28
C LEU A 390 1.40 9.00 20.86
N PRO A 391 0.30 9.53 20.29
CA PRO A 391 -0.40 9.01 19.11
C PRO A 391 0.36 9.30 17.81
N ALA A 392 0.25 8.41 16.83
CA ALA A 392 0.78 8.59 15.49
C ALA A 392 -0.29 8.34 14.43
N THR A 393 -0.07 8.86 13.22
CA THR A 393 -0.85 8.47 12.05
C THR A 393 0.03 8.10 10.88
N TYR A 394 -0.43 7.13 10.11
CA TYR A 394 0.08 6.81 8.79
C TYR A 394 -0.99 7.23 7.77
N GLN A 395 -0.62 8.15 6.90
CA GLN A 395 -1.50 8.75 5.91
C GLN A 395 -1.13 8.29 4.50
N VAL A 396 -2.15 8.02 3.69
CA VAL A 396 -2.01 7.73 2.25
C VAL A 396 -2.91 8.70 1.49
N ASP A 397 -2.30 9.48 0.60
CA ASP A 397 -2.95 10.49 -0.24
C ASP A 397 -3.68 9.83 -1.41
N TYR A 398 -3.02 8.91 -2.11
CA TYR A 398 -3.65 8.11 -3.17
C TYR A 398 -2.97 6.76 -3.38
N VAL A 399 -3.70 5.87 -4.05
CA VAL A 399 -3.19 4.66 -4.69
C VAL A 399 -3.68 4.61 -6.13
N ARG A 400 -2.77 4.58 -7.09
CA ARG A 400 -3.08 4.56 -8.53
C ARG A 400 -2.38 3.40 -9.20
N ILE A 401 -3.05 2.72 -10.13
CA ILE A 401 -2.47 1.67 -10.96
C ILE A 401 -2.60 2.09 -12.42
N TYR A 402 -1.51 1.94 -13.16
CA TYR A 402 -1.40 2.25 -14.57
C TYR A 402 -1.00 1.00 -15.34
N ASP A 403 -1.61 0.77 -16.49
CA ASP A 403 -1.05 -0.13 -17.50
C ASP A 403 0.15 0.54 -18.15
N LEU A 404 1.28 -0.18 -18.18
CA LEU A 404 2.48 0.24 -18.88
C LEU A 404 2.37 -0.15 -20.36
N PRO A 405 2.92 0.68 -21.28
CA PRO A 405 3.01 0.30 -22.68
C PRO A 405 3.82 -0.99 -22.84
N ASN A 406 3.41 -1.81 -23.82
CA ASN A 406 4.08 -3.06 -24.16
C ASN A 406 5.46 -2.86 -24.78
#